data_AF-A0A3N4GD92-F1
#
_entry.id   AF-A0A3N4GD92-F1
#
_cell.length_a   1.000
_cell.length_b   1.000
_cell.length_c   1.000
_cell.angle_alpha   90.00
_cell.angle_beta   90.00
_cell.angle_gamma   90.00
#
_symmetry.space_group_name_H-M   'P 1'
#
loop_
_entity.id
_entity.type
_entity.pdbx_description
1 polymer ?
#
loop_
_entity_poly.entity_id
_entity_poly.type
_entity_poly.pdbx_seq_one_letter_code
_entity_poly.pdbx_strand_id
1 'polypeptide(L)'
;MEWIVQFAQGFMNLFQTGGETFISWMTSIVPLVLMLMIAMNALIALLGEERVTKLARISTKNPVSRYMILPFVAAFMLGNPMSMTMGRFLPEFYKPSYIAAQMQFCHTSNGIFPHINPGELFVWLGIANGVAQLGLNEMELAIRYLLVGLVMNFVGGWSTDFITERISKQQGVVLSKSVETVI
;
A
#
# COMPACT_ATOMS: atom_id res chain seq x y z
N MET A 1 -3.03 -47.38 11.68
CA MET A 1 -1.68 -47.29 11.07
C MET A 1 -1.71 -46.49 9.78
N GLU A 2 -2.48 -46.87 8.75
CA GLU A 2 -2.56 -46.10 7.49
C GLU A 2 -2.94 -44.63 7.67
N TRP A 3 -3.95 -44.32 8.49
CA TRP A 3 -4.38 -42.93 8.73
C TRP A 3 -3.28 -42.06 9.37
N ILE A 4 -2.47 -42.65 10.27
CA ILE A 4 -1.33 -41.96 10.92
C ILE A 4 -0.21 -41.73 9.91
N VAL A 5 0.06 -42.72 9.05
CA VAL A 5 1.06 -42.60 7.97
C VAL A 5 0.64 -41.54 6.96
N GLN A 6 -0.61 -41.57 6.47
CA GLN A 6 -1.13 -40.56 5.54
C GLN A 6 -1.11 -39.15 6.15
N PHE A 7 -1.47 -39.01 7.42
CA PHE A 7 -1.39 -37.73 8.12
C PHE A 7 0.06 -37.23 8.20
N ALA A 8 1.01 -38.07 8.63
CA ALA A 8 2.42 -37.71 8.70
C ALA A 8 2.99 -37.34 7.32
N GLN A 9 2.58 -38.04 6.28
CA GLN A 9 3.02 -37.81 4.90
C GLN A 9 2.43 -36.51 4.35
N GLY A 10 1.15 -36.24 4.57
CA GLY A 10 0.51 -34.96 4.24
C GLY A 10 1.13 -33.78 5.01
N PHE A 11 1.41 -33.97 6.30
CA PHE A 11 2.10 -32.99 7.13
C PHE A 11 3.48 -32.66 6.58
N MET A 12 4.31 -33.67 6.27
CA MET A 12 5.64 -33.45 5.66
C MET A 12 5.55 -32.79 4.28
N ASN A 13 4.57 -33.18 3.47
CA ASN A 13 4.40 -32.64 2.12
C ASN A 13 4.01 -31.15 2.14
N LEU A 14 3.25 -30.71 3.16
CA LEU A 14 2.96 -29.29 3.40
C LEU A 14 4.25 -28.48 3.58
N PHE A 15 5.20 -28.96 4.39
CA PHE A 15 6.47 -28.27 4.61
C PHE A 15 7.39 -28.32 3.39
N GLN A 16 7.42 -29.45 2.66
CA GLN A 16 8.16 -29.56 1.41
C GLN A 16 7.65 -28.56 0.36
N THR A 17 6.34 -28.52 0.14
CA THR A 17 5.69 -27.57 -0.76
C THR A 17 5.94 -26.12 -0.34
N GLY A 18 5.89 -25.84 0.96
CA GLY A 18 6.22 -24.53 1.51
C GLY A 18 7.68 -24.14 1.26
N GLY A 19 8.62 -25.07 1.42
CA GLY A 19 10.04 -24.87 1.15
C GLY A 19 10.33 -24.60 -0.33
N GLU A 20 9.71 -25.37 -1.23
CA GLU A 20 9.79 -25.15 -2.68
C GLU A 20 9.25 -23.77 -3.08
N THR A 21 8.11 -23.38 -2.52
CA THR A 21 7.51 -22.05 -2.73
C THR A 21 8.43 -20.94 -2.24
N PHE A 22 9.03 -21.10 -1.05
CA PHE A 22 9.95 -20.13 -0.50
C PHE A 22 11.19 -19.94 -1.39
N ILE A 23 11.82 -21.03 -1.82
CA ILE A 23 12.98 -20.96 -2.73
C ILE A 23 12.60 -20.35 -4.08
N SER A 24 11.42 -20.66 -4.61
CA SER A 24 10.89 -20.02 -5.82
C SER A 24 10.78 -18.51 -5.67
N TRP A 25 10.30 -18.00 -4.53
CA TRP A 25 10.26 -16.55 -4.28
C TRP A 25 11.65 -15.93 -4.15
N MET A 26 12.59 -16.63 -3.52
CA MET A 26 13.98 -16.18 -3.36
C MET A 26 14.72 -16.07 -4.71
N THR A 27 14.30 -16.80 -5.74
CA THR A 27 14.90 -16.74 -7.08
C THR A 27 14.11 -15.89 -8.08
N SER A 28 12.90 -15.45 -7.71
CA SER A 28 12.03 -14.65 -8.59
C SER A 28 11.77 -13.27 -7.99
N ILE A 29 10.72 -13.15 -7.19
CA ILE A 29 10.19 -11.87 -6.76
C ILE A 29 11.09 -11.16 -5.76
N VAL A 30 11.68 -11.87 -4.79
CA VAL A 30 12.40 -11.24 -3.67
C VAL A 30 13.61 -10.41 -4.15
N PRO A 31 14.49 -10.91 -5.03
CA PRO A 31 15.59 -10.10 -5.56
C PRO A 31 15.11 -8.87 -6.35
N LEU A 32 14.06 -9.02 -7.15
CA LEU A 32 13.47 -7.92 -7.92
C LEU A 32 12.97 -6.80 -6.99
N VAL A 33 12.23 -7.17 -5.94
CA VAL A 33 11.70 -6.24 -4.93
C VAL A 33 12.84 -5.52 -4.20
N LEU A 34 13.89 -6.27 -3.82
CA LEU A 34 15.06 -5.71 -3.15
C LEU A 34 15.75 -4.63 -3.99
N MET A 35 15.96 -4.89 -5.28
CA MET A 35 16.56 -3.91 -6.19
C MET A 35 15.69 -2.67 -6.36
N LEU A 36 14.36 -2.84 -6.42
CA LEU A 36 13.44 -1.72 -6.50
C LEU A 36 13.46 -0.88 -5.21
N MET A 37 13.48 -1.51 -4.03
CA MET A 37 13.64 -0.83 -2.73
C MET A 37 14.91 0.03 -2.70
N ILE A 38 16.04 -0.53 -3.15
CA ILE A 38 17.33 0.18 -3.19
C ILE A 38 17.25 1.40 -4.12
N ALA A 39 16.72 1.21 -5.33
CA ALA A 39 16.59 2.28 -6.31
C ALA A 39 15.70 3.42 -5.80
N MET A 40 14.58 3.09 -5.16
CA MET A 40 13.65 4.08 -4.61
C MET A 40 14.23 4.83 -3.42
N ASN A 41 14.90 4.13 -2.51
CA ASN A 41 15.60 4.77 -1.39
C ASN A 41 16.69 5.73 -1.87
N ALA A 42 17.41 5.37 -2.93
CA ALA A 42 18.38 6.27 -3.57
C ALA A 42 17.70 7.51 -4.18
N LEU A 43 16.56 7.34 -4.86
CA LEU A 43 15.79 8.42 -5.46
C LEU A 43 15.26 9.42 -4.41
N ILE A 44 14.79 8.94 -3.27
CA ILE A 44 14.35 9.78 -2.14
C ILE A 44 15.52 10.58 -1.57
N ALA A 45 16.66 9.92 -1.35
CA ALA A 45 17.87 10.56 -0.86
C ALA A 45 18.31 11.69 -1.81
N LEU A 46 18.13 11.51 -3.12
CA LEU A 46 18.38 12.54 -4.12
C LEU A 46 17.33 13.66 -4.16
N LEU A 47 16.06 13.36 -3.87
CA LEU A 47 14.95 14.32 -3.94
C LEU A 47 14.85 15.26 -2.73
N GLY A 48 15.28 14.82 -1.54
CA GLY A 48 15.32 15.61 -0.31
C GLY A 48 13.95 15.83 0.36
N GLU A 49 13.93 15.84 1.69
CA GLU A 49 12.71 15.95 2.53
C GLU A 49 11.89 17.24 2.29
N GLU A 50 12.56 18.31 1.87
CA GLU A 50 11.94 19.62 1.65
C GLU A 50 10.92 19.59 0.49
N ARG A 51 11.21 18.81 -0.57
CA ARG A 51 10.29 18.65 -1.71
C ARG A 51 9.05 17.84 -1.33
N VAL A 52 9.23 16.82 -0.49
CA VAL A 52 8.13 15.98 0.03
C VAL A 52 7.18 16.83 0.88
N THR A 53 7.74 17.69 1.74
CA THR A 53 6.96 18.62 2.57
C THR A 53 6.18 19.63 1.74
N LYS A 54 6.76 20.13 0.64
CA LYS A 54 6.10 21.04 -0.30
C LYS A 54 4.96 20.35 -1.06
N LEU A 55 5.16 19.11 -1.49
CA LEU A 55 4.13 18.27 -2.11
C LEU A 55 2.96 18.02 -1.16
N ALA A 56 3.21 17.71 0.12
CA ALA A 56 2.17 17.51 1.12
C ALA A 56 1.31 18.78 1.31
N ARG A 57 1.93 19.96 1.38
CA ARG A 57 1.20 21.24 1.48
C ARG A 57 0.30 21.50 0.27
N ILE A 58 0.80 21.30 -0.95
CA ILE A 58 0.01 21.50 -2.18
C ILE A 58 -1.17 20.53 -2.23
N SER A 59 -0.97 19.33 -1.71
CA SER A 59 -1.94 18.25 -1.80
C SER A 59 -3.22 18.51 -1.01
N THR A 60 -3.21 19.41 -0.04
CA THR A 60 -4.41 19.81 0.75
C THR A 60 -5.51 20.48 -0.08
N LYS A 61 -5.17 21.09 -1.22
CA LYS A 61 -6.05 22.03 -1.95
C LYS A 61 -7.26 21.37 -2.62
N ASN A 62 -7.17 20.12 -3.06
CA ASN A 62 -8.27 19.43 -3.72
C ASN A 62 -8.31 17.93 -3.36
N PRO A 63 -9.48 17.27 -3.46
CA PRO A 63 -9.61 15.85 -3.10
C PRO A 63 -8.72 14.93 -3.92
N VAL A 64 -8.51 15.22 -5.22
CA VAL A 64 -7.67 14.38 -6.11
C VAL A 64 -6.23 14.40 -5.64
N SER A 65 -5.70 15.57 -5.31
CA SER A 65 -4.36 15.68 -4.76
C SER A 65 -4.26 15.06 -3.38
N ARG A 66 -5.29 15.17 -2.53
CA ARG A 66 -5.31 14.58 -1.18
C ARG A 66 -5.36 13.05 -1.18
N TYR A 67 -6.16 12.45 -2.04
CA TYR A 67 -6.52 11.01 -1.93
C TYR A 67 -6.04 10.15 -3.09
N MET A 68 -5.54 10.75 -4.17
CA MET A 68 -4.97 10.00 -5.29
C MET A 68 -3.48 10.29 -5.46
N ILE A 69 -3.09 11.57 -5.58
CA ILE A 69 -1.69 11.94 -5.88
C ILE A 69 -0.79 11.80 -4.65
N LEU A 70 -1.15 12.46 -3.54
CA LEU A 70 -0.33 12.43 -2.32
C LEU A 70 -0.14 11.00 -1.81
N PRO A 71 -1.18 10.15 -1.67
CA PRO A 71 -0.98 8.81 -1.16
C PRO A 71 -0.17 7.94 -2.12
N PHE A 72 -0.34 8.10 -3.44
CA PHE A 72 0.50 7.38 -4.42
C PHE A 72 1.97 7.76 -4.29
N VAL A 73 2.27 9.06 -4.30
CA VAL A 73 3.65 9.56 -4.17
C VAL A 73 4.23 9.18 -2.80
N ALA A 74 3.47 9.36 -1.72
CA ALA A 74 3.91 9.01 -0.38
C ALA A 74 4.14 7.50 -0.23
N ALA A 75 3.24 6.64 -0.74
CA ALA A 75 3.42 5.19 -0.77
C ALA A 75 4.68 4.80 -1.56
N PHE A 76 4.78 5.30 -2.80
CA PHE A 76 5.85 4.97 -3.73
C PHE A 76 7.22 5.42 -3.21
N MET A 77 7.27 6.57 -2.57
CA MET A 77 8.51 7.09 -2.00
C MET A 77 8.80 6.43 -0.65
N LEU A 78 7.93 6.59 0.34
CA LEU A 78 8.26 6.28 1.73
C LEU A 78 7.95 4.84 2.14
N GLY A 79 7.09 4.14 1.40
CA GLY A 79 6.60 2.81 1.76
C GLY A 79 5.76 2.78 3.05
N ASN A 80 5.33 1.59 3.44
CA ASN A 80 4.64 1.31 4.68
C ASN A 80 5.68 1.13 5.82
N PRO A 81 5.49 1.72 7.02
CA PRO A 81 4.42 2.63 7.47
C PRO A 81 4.74 4.12 7.28
N MET A 82 5.93 4.46 6.79
CA MET A 82 6.40 5.85 6.76
C MET A 82 5.54 6.78 5.91
N SER A 83 4.93 6.30 4.83
CA SER A 83 3.98 7.03 3.99
C SER A 83 2.78 7.59 4.75
N MET A 84 2.33 6.92 5.83
CA MET A 84 1.22 7.37 6.67
C MET A 84 1.54 8.66 7.42
N THR A 85 2.83 8.91 7.70
CA THR A 85 3.26 10.09 8.46
C THR A 85 3.00 11.41 7.72
N MET A 86 2.84 11.38 6.39
CA MET A 86 2.49 12.59 5.62
C MET A 86 1.12 13.16 5.99
N GLY A 87 0.25 12.35 6.61
CA GLY A 87 -1.02 12.82 7.16
C GLY A 87 -0.84 13.92 8.21
N ARG A 88 0.33 14.02 8.87
CA ARG A 88 0.63 15.10 9.82
C ARG A 88 0.55 16.50 9.19
N PHE A 89 0.77 16.60 7.88
CA PHE A 89 0.75 17.85 7.14
C PHE A 89 -0.64 18.21 6.58
N LEU A 90 -1.64 17.35 6.81
CA LEU A 90 -3.01 17.60 6.40
C LEU A 90 -3.83 18.22 7.55
N PRO A 91 -4.86 19.01 7.25
CA PRO A 91 -5.83 19.46 8.24
C PRO A 91 -6.46 18.30 9.00
N GLU A 92 -6.79 18.51 10.26
CA GLU A 92 -7.31 17.48 11.17
C GLU A 92 -8.51 16.72 10.57
N PHE A 93 -9.43 17.44 9.93
CA PHE A 93 -10.60 16.86 9.29
C PHE A 93 -10.26 15.83 8.19
N TYR A 94 -9.16 16.00 7.46
CA TYR A 94 -8.80 15.16 6.31
C TYR A 94 -7.84 14.02 6.65
N LYS A 95 -7.33 13.94 7.89
CA LYS A 95 -6.41 12.89 8.31
C LYS A 95 -7.01 11.47 8.21
N PRO A 96 -8.27 11.21 8.65
CA PRO A 96 -8.87 9.89 8.52
C PRO A 96 -8.94 9.41 7.06
N SER A 97 -9.41 10.29 6.17
CA SER A 97 -9.55 10.04 4.75
C SER A 97 -8.22 9.80 4.04
N TYR A 98 -7.18 10.53 4.45
CA TYR A 98 -5.83 10.28 3.98
C TYR A 98 -5.32 8.90 4.38
N ILE A 99 -5.50 8.51 5.64
CA ILE A 99 -5.09 7.19 6.12
C ILE A 99 -5.85 6.09 5.37
N ALA A 100 -7.16 6.25 5.17
CA ALA A 100 -7.96 5.30 4.40
C ALA A 100 -7.39 5.10 2.98
N ALA A 101 -7.17 6.20 2.24
CA ALA A 101 -6.59 6.13 0.91
C ALA A 101 -5.16 5.56 0.93
N GLN A 102 -4.31 6.00 1.85
CA GLN A 102 -2.90 5.62 1.95
C GLN A 102 -2.71 4.14 2.25
N MET A 103 -3.46 3.57 3.20
CA MET A 103 -3.37 2.15 3.51
C MET A 103 -3.80 1.30 2.30
N GLN A 104 -4.83 1.73 1.58
CA GLN A 104 -5.33 1.02 0.40
C GLN A 104 -4.33 1.09 -0.78
N PHE A 105 -3.63 2.22 -0.93
CA PHE A 105 -2.53 2.38 -1.89
C PHE A 105 -1.38 1.39 -1.67
N CYS A 106 -1.02 1.12 -0.41
CA CYS A 106 0.04 0.16 -0.06
C CYS A 106 -0.26 -1.26 -0.57
N HIS A 107 -1.52 -1.62 -0.77
CA HIS A 107 -1.94 -2.94 -1.23
C HIS A 107 -2.19 -2.99 -2.73
N THR A 108 -2.95 -2.02 -3.24
CA THR A 108 -3.36 -1.97 -4.64
C THR A 108 -2.21 -1.70 -5.61
N SER A 109 -1.10 -1.16 -5.12
CA SER A 109 0.10 -0.89 -5.91
C SER A 109 1.20 -1.95 -5.72
N ASN A 110 1.04 -2.87 -4.76
CA ASN A 110 2.11 -3.76 -4.30
C ASN A 110 2.57 -4.75 -5.37
N GLY A 111 1.69 -5.10 -6.31
CA GLY A 111 2.04 -6.01 -7.42
C GLY A 111 2.98 -5.40 -8.46
N ILE A 112 3.00 -4.06 -8.58
CA ILE A 112 3.94 -3.33 -9.47
C ILE A 112 5.12 -2.81 -8.68
N PHE A 113 4.85 -2.33 -7.46
CA PHE A 113 5.79 -1.63 -6.61
C PHE A 113 5.90 -2.33 -5.25
N PRO A 114 6.51 -3.53 -5.22
CA PRO A 114 6.53 -4.34 -4.02
C PRO A 114 7.34 -3.75 -2.86
N HIS A 115 8.19 -2.76 -3.13
CA HIS A 115 8.91 -1.99 -2.13
C HIS A 115 7.99 -1.13 -1.26
N ILE A 116 6.78 -0.83 -1.73
CA ILE A 116 5.81 -0.01 -1.00
C ILE A 116 5.36 -0.73 0.27
N ASN A 117 5.17 -2.05 0.22
CA ASN A 117 4.67 -2.80 1.36
C ASN A 117 5.27 -4.23 1.40
N PRO A 118 6.58 -4.34 1.66
CA PRO A 118 7.29 -5.60 1.59
C PRO A 118 6.81 -6.59 2.67
N GLY A 119 6.39 -6.09 3.83
CA GLY A 119 5.90 -6.92 4.94
C GLY A 119 4.59 -7.65 4.63
N GLU A 120 3.77 -7.12 3.72
CA GLU A 120 2.48 -7.69 3.32
C GLU A 120 2.50 -8.18 1.85
N LEU A 121 3.69 -8.29 1.26
CA LEU A 121 3.86 -8.72 -0.13
C LEU A 121 3.30 -10.12 -0.39
N PHE A 122 3.31 -11.00 0.62
CA PHE A 122 2.75 -12.35 0.54
C PHE A 122 1.27 -12.37 0.13
N VAL A 123 0.51 -11.31 0.44
CA VAL A 123 -0.91 -11.18 0.03
C VAL A 123 -1.03 -11.09 -1.49
N TRP A 124 -0.16 -10.31 -2.13
CA TRP A 124 -0.08 -10.23 -3.59
C TRP A 124 0.45 -11.54 -4.18
N LEU A 125 1.53 -12.09 -3.62
CA LEU A 125 2.17 -13.30 -4.13
C LEU A 125 1.24 -14.51 -4.14
N GLY A 126 0.40 -14.67 -3.12
CA GLY A 126 -0.59 -15.73 -3.09
C GLY A 126 -1.52 -15.71 -4.31
N ILE A 127 -2.00 -14.53 -4.69
CA ILE A 127 -2.87 -14.35 -5.86
C ILE A 127 -2.07 -14.49 -7.16
N ALA A 128 -0.90 -13.87 -7.24
CA ALA A 128 -0.03 -13.89 -8.42
C ALA A 128 0.38 -15.33 -8.79
N ASN A 129 0.76 -16.15 -7.80
CA ASN A 129 1.10 -17.57 -8.03
C ASN A 129 -0.10 -18.36 -8.59
N GLY A 130 -1.32 -18.08 -8.12
CA GLY A 130 -2.53 -18.71 -8.67
C GLY A 130 -2.75 -18.32 -10.13
N VAL A 131 -2.52 -17.06 -10.49
CA VAL A 131 -2.59 -16.58 -11.89
C VAL A 131 -1.50 -17.20 -12.75
N ALA A 132 -0.27 -17.33 -12.22
CA ALA A 132 0.85 -17.97 -12.90
C ALA A 132 0.57 -19.44 -13.22
N GLN A 133 -0.03 -20.19 -12.28
CA GLN A 133 -0.43 -21.59 -12.48
C GLN A 133 -1.48 -21.78 -13.58
N LEU A 134 -2.31 -20.76 -13.83
CA LEU A 134 -3.26 -20.75 -14.95
C LEU A 134 -2.59 -20.39 -16.30
N GLY A 135 -1.27 -20.12 -16.31
CA GLY A 135 -0.54 -19.68 -17.50
C GLY A 135 -0.86 -18.24 -17.91
N LEU A 136 -1.44 -17.45 -17.01
CA LEU A 136 -1.82 -16.05 -17.27
C LEU A 136 -0.71 -15.09 -16.85
N ASN A 137 -0.71 -13.89 -17.45
CA ASN A 137 0.30 -12.88 -17.20
C ASN A 137 0.05 -12.14 -15.86
N GLU A 138 0.95 -12.32 -14.90
CA GLU A 138 0.89 -11.65 -13.58
C GLU A 138 0.96 -10.12 -13.68
N MET A 139 1.73 -9.58 -14.63
CA MET A 139 1.88 -8.14 -14.84
C MET A 139 0.57 -7.51 -15.33
N GLU A 140 -0.22 -8.23 -16.14
CA GLU A 140 -1.56 -7.75 -16.52
C GLU A 140 -2.48 -7.61 -15.31
N LEU A 141 -2.46 -8.58 -14.40
CA LEU A 141 -3.21 -8.49 -13.15
C LEU A 141 -2.74 -7.29 -12.33
N ALA A 142 -1.42 -7.11 -12.19
CA ALA A 142 -0.84 -6.06 -11.35
C ALA A 142 -1.21 -4.66 -11.88
N ILE A 143 -1.19 -4.47 -13.20
CA ILE A 143 -1.62 -3.21 -13.85
C ILE A 143 -3.11 -2.96 -13.62
N ARG A 144 -3.96 -3.97 -13.83
CA ARG A 144 -5.41 -3.83 -13.59
C ARG A 144 -5.68 -3.50 -12.13
N TYR A 145 -4.98 -4.15 -11.20
CA TYR A 145 -5.15 -3.91 -9.77
C TYR A 145 -4.69 -2.51 -9.36
N LEU A 146 -3.58 -2.01 -9.91
CA LEU A 146 -3.15 -0.62 -9.72
C LEU A 146 -4.18 0.36 -10.26
N LEU A 147 -4.67 0.17 -11.49
CA LEU A 147 -5.62 1.09 -12.13
C LEU A 147 -6.95 1.17 -11.38
N VAL A 148 -7.51 0.01 -11.01
CA VAL A 148 -8.72 -0.05 -10.17
C VAL A 148 -8.41 0.55 -8.79
N GLY A 149 -7.24 0.25 -8.24
CA GLY A 149 -6.73 0.80 -6.99
C GLY A 149 -6.73 2.32 -6.97
N LEU A 150 -6.13 2.97 -7.96
CA LEU A 150 -6.09 4.43 -8.06
C LEU A 150 -7.48 5.07 -7.91
N VAL A 151 -8.48 4.48 -8.55
CA VAL A 151 -9.88 4.94 -8.47
C VAL A 151 -10.49 4.61 -7.12
N MET A 152 -10.35 3.37 -6.65
CA MET A 152 -10.98 2.92 -5.39
C MET A 152 -10.38 3.56 -4.15
N ASN A 153 -9.08 3.84 -4.15
CA ASN A 153 -8.39 4.54 -3.06
C ASN A 153 -8.88 5.98 -2.95
N PHE A 154 -9.08 6.64 -4.09
CA PHE A 154 -9.69 7.97 -4.14
C PHE A 154 -11.12 7.96 -3.61
N VAL A 155 -11.93 7.00 -4.05
CA VAL A 155 -13.31 6.81 -3.56
C VAL A 155 -13.32 6.51 -2.06
N GLY A 156 -12.39 5.70 -1.57
CA GLY A 156 -12.20 5.40 -0.15
C GLY A 156 -11.89 6.66 0.67
N GLY A 157 -10.93 7.47 0.22
CA GLY A 157 -10.64 8.75 0.87
C GLY A 157 -11.83 9.71 0.84
N TRP A 158 -12.48 9.87 -0.30
CA TRP A 158 -13.62 10.79 -0.41
C TRP A 158 -14.84 10.31 0.38
N SER A 159 -15.21 9.04 0.28
CA SER A 159 -16.30 8.47 1.10
C SER A 159 -16.05 8.68 2.60
N THR A 160 -14.79 8.58 3.03
CA THR A 160 -14.40 8.83 4.42
C THR A 160 -14.63 10.29 4.84
N ASP A 161 -14.43 11.29 3.97
CA ASP A 161 -14.78 12.69 4.29
C ASP A 161 -16.26 12.84 4.69
N PHE A 162 -17.18 12.18 3.97
CA PHE A 162 -18.60 12.24 4.28
C PHE A 162 -18.93 11.57 5.62
N ILE A 163 -18.27 10.45 5.91
CA ILE A 163 -18.44 9.72 7.17
C ILE A 163 -17.88 10.56 8.33
N THR A 164 -16.68 11.12 8.18
CA THR A 164 -16.04 12.00 9.16
C THR A 164 -16.93 13.21 9.45
N GLU A 165 -17.48 13.87 8.43
CA GLU A 165 -18.41 14.99 8.64
C GLU A 165 -19.65 14.59 9.45
N ARG A 166 -20.23 13.41 9.15
CA ARG A 166 -21.41 12.91 9.87
C ARG A 166 -21.09 12.58 11.32
N ILE A 167 -19.97 11.90 11.58
CA ILE A 167 -19.54 11.53 12.93
C ILE A 167 -19.19 12.77 13.74
N SER A 168 -18.45 13.73 13.16
CA SER A 168 -18.13 15.01 13.80
C SER A 168 -19.39 15.76 14.26
N LYS A 169 -20.43 15.81 13.41
CA LYS A 169 -21.73 16.41 13.77
C LYS A 169 -22.44 15.64 14.89
N GLN A 170 -22.43 14.31 14.84
CA GLN A 170 -23.03 13.46 15.88
C GLN A 170 -22.35 13.60 17.24
N GLN A 171 -21.02 13.76 17.25
CA GLN A 171 -20.22 13.90 18.47
C GLN A 171 -20.10 15.35 18.96
N GLY A 172 -20.64 16.33 18.21
CA GLY A 172 -20.52 17.76 18.55
C GLY A 172 -19.09 18.30 18.45
N VAL A 173 -18.22 17.67 17.66
CA VAL A 173 -16.80 18.08 17.50
C VAL A 173 -16.61 18.76 16.14
N VAL A 174 -15.88 19.88 16.12
CA VAL A 174 -15.50 20.58 14.88
C VAL A 174 -14.03 20.33 14.59
N LEU A 175 -13.73 19.56 13.55
CA LEU A 175 -12.36 19.32 13.10
C LEU A 175 -11.91 20.42 12.13
N SER A 176 -10.68 20.90 12.29
CA SER A 176 -10.12 21.94 11.43
C SER A 176 -9.93 21.45 9.99
N LYS A 177 -10.33 22.28 9.02
CA LYS A 177 -10.09 22.08 7.58
C LYS A 177 -8.89 22.87 7.05
N SER A 178 -8.20 23.60 7.93
CA SER A 178 -6.94 24.29 7.64
C SER A 178 -5.79 23.70 8.47
N VAL A 179 -4.56 23.80 7.95
CA VAL A 179 -3.37 23.46 8.73
C VAL A 179 -3.06 24.68 9.61
N GLU A 180 -3.09 24.53 10.93
CA GLU A 180 -2.45 25.52 11.79
C GLU A 180 -0.96 25.45 11.52
N THR A 181 -0.38 26.51 10.94
CA THR A 181 1.08 26.63 10.86
C THR A 181 1.61 26.67 12.28
N VAL A 182 2.08 25.52 12.76
CA VAL A 182 3.02 25.48 13.89
C VAL A 182 4.25 26.24 13.41
N ILE A 183 4.43 27.45 13.94
CA ILE A 183 5.66 28.24 13.83
C ILE A 183 6.76 27.51 14.59
#